data_AF-A0A248ZZ87-F1
#
_entry.id   AF-A0A248ZZ87-F1
#
_cell.length_a   1.000
_cell.length_b   1.000
_cell.length_c   1.000
_cell.angle_alpha   90.00
_cell.angle_beta   90.00
_cell.angle_gamma   90.00
#
_symmetry.space_group_name_H-M   'P 1'
#
loop_
_entity.id
_entity.type
_entity.pdbx_description
1 polymer ?
#
loop_
_entity_poly.entity_id
_entity_poly.type
_entity_poly.pdbx_seq_one_letter_code
_entity_poly.pdbx_strand_id
1 'polypeptide(L)'
;MTTQVTPQIMRIIGQIVAATYGDDVPTNVQTIILRYPIRGIGFISSRRELSINNGEIARLMDKIPGDLEDPKDGMPFDCQGAFWLGYYQYCKLSNDVKNYTSKELSIIGESLYGTQWQSNLARDLRLSDARRVREWVAGERKIPFGVWADLTELVKAKKANLSSILKKLTID
;
A
#
# COMPACT_ATOMS: atom_id res chain seq x y z
N MET A 1 4.47 -4.41 24.17
CA MET A 1 3.02 -4.29 23.91
C MET A 1 2.82 -4.77 22.49
N THR A 2 2.04 -5.82 22.28
CA THR A 2 1.79 -6.39 20.95
C THR A 2 0.93 -5.44 20.12
N THR A 3 1.28 -5.26 18.83
CA THR A 3 0.49 -4.45 17.91
C THR A 3 -0.77 -5.21 17.49
N GLN A 4 -1.93 -4.55 17.54
CA GLN A 4 -3.20 -5.12 17.05
C GLN A 4 -3.38 -4.87 15.56
N VAL A 5 -4.05 -5.79 14.87
CA VAL A 5 -4.39 -5.64 13.46
C VAL A 5 -5.38 -4.49 13.28
N THR A 6 -5.04 -3.53 12.41
CA THR A 6 -5.87 -2.36 12.09
C THR A 6 -6.46 -2.48 10.67
N PRO A 7 -7.49 -1.69 10.31
CA PRO A 7 -7.96 -1.61 8.93
C PRO A 7 -6.86 -1.27 7.92
N GLN A 8 -5.87 -0.46 8.31
CA GLN A 8 -4.73 -0.15 7.44
C GLN A 8 -3.84 -1.37 7.20
N ILE A 9 -3.59 -2.15 8.25
CA ILE A 9 -2.84 -3.42 8.12
C ILE A 9 -3.61 -4.39 7.22
N MET A 10 -4.92 -4.53 7.41
CA MET A 10 -5.74 -5.39 6.54
C MET A 10 -5.69 -4.98 5.07
N ARG A 11 -5.65 -3.67 4.76
CA ARG A 11 -5.43 -3.19 3.37
C ARG A 11 -4.09 -3.67 2.82
N ILE A 12 -3.00 -3.53 3.57
CA ILE A 12 -1.67 -3.98 3.15
C ILE A 12 -1.68 -5.49 2.90
N ILE A 13 -2.35 -6.27 3.76
CA ILE A 13 -2.48 -7.72 3.59
C ILE A 13 -3.27 -8.06 2.32
N GLY A 14 -4.34 -7.32 2.01
CA GLY A 14 -5.04 -7.43 0.72
C GLY A 14 -4.13 -7.17 -0.48
N GLN A 15 -3.23 -6.18 -0.39
CA GLN A 15 -2.23 -5.88 -1.42
C GLN A 15 -1.21 -7.03 -1.59
N ILE A 16 -0.78 -7.66 -0.49
CA ILE A 16 0.13 -8.82 -0.53
C ILE A 16 -0.54 -9.99 -1.25
N VAL A 17 -1.80 -10.28 -0.92
CA VAL A 17 -2.58 -11.34 -1.59
C VAL A 17 -2.74 -11.03 -3.08
N ALA A 18 -3.10 -9.80 -3.44
CA ALA A 18 -3.18 -9.38 -4.84
C ALA A 18 -1.84 -9.53 -5.58
N ALA A 19 -0.73 -9.14 -4.95
CA ALA A 19 0.61 -9.27 -5.52
C ALA A 19 1.06 -10.74 -5.66
N THR A 20 0.48 -11.65 -4.88
CA THR A 20 0.82 -13.08 -4.87
C THR A 20 -0.02 -13.86 -5.89
N TYR A 21 -1.33 -13.62 -5.93
CA TYR A 21 -2.28 -14.47 -6.66
C TYR A 21 -2.95 -13.77 -7.86
N GLY A 22 -2.82 -12.44 -8.00
CA GLY A 22 -3.60 -11.71 -9.00
C GLY A 22 -5.08 -11.92 -8.77
N ASP A 23 -5.79 -12.50 -9.75
CA ASP A 23 -7.24 -12.72 -9.72
C ASP A 23 -7.67 -14.10 -9.19
N ASP A 24 -6.74 -15.02 -8.94
CA ASP A 24 -7.04 -16.41 -8.54
C ASP A 24 -6.54 -16.74 -7.13
N VAL A 25 -7.26 -16.23 -6.12
CA VAL A 25 -6.93 -16.47 -4.71
C VAL A 25 -7.58 -17.76 -4.22
N PRO A 26 -6.81 -18.76 -3.73
CA PRO A 26 -7.39 -20.00 -3.21
C PRO A 26 -8.37 -19.78 -2.05
N THR A 27 -9.52 -20.46 -2.06
CA THR A 27 -10.57 -20.32 -1.02
C THR A 27 -10.07 -20.55 0.40
N ASN A 28 -9.15 -21.51 0.59
CA ASN A 28 -8.56 -21.78 1.90
C ASN A 28 -7.69 -20.62 2.38
N VAL A 29 -6.96 -19.94 1.49
CA VAL A 29 -6.19 -18.73 1.80
C VAL A 29 -7.16 -17.62 2.21
N GLN A 30 -8.20 -17.36 1.43
CA GLN A 30 -9.20 -16.33 1.74
C GLN A 30 -9.83 -16.55 3.13
N THR A 31 -10.23 -17.80 3.42
CA THR A 31 -10.92 -18.16 4.67
C THR A 31 -10.04 -17.92 5.89
N ILE A 32 -8.74 -18.25 5.79
CA ILE A 32 -7.79 -18.08 6.89
C ILE A 32 -7.40 -16.61 7.02
N ILE A 33 -6.98 -15.97 5.93
CA ILE A 33 -6.35 -14.64 5.98
C ILE A 33 -7.31 -13.51 6.37
N LEU A 34 -8.60 -13.66 6.07
CA LEU A 34 -9.62 -12.69 6.47
C LEU A 34 -9.83 -12.68 7.99
N ARG A 35 -9.74 -13.84 8.65
CA ARG A 35 -9.97 -13.97 10.11
C ARG A 35 -8.70 -13.89 10.92
N TYR A 36 -7.61 -14.47 10.41
CA TYR A 36 -6.32 -14.61 11.06
C TYR A 36 -5.22 -14.21 10.07
N PRO A 37 -5.06 -12.91 9.78
CA PRO A 37 -4.11 -12.38 8.81
C PRO A 37 -2.68 -12.89 8.97
N ILE A 38 -2.15 -12.96 10.19
CA ILE A 38 -0.76 -13.39 10.44
C ILE A 38 -0.59 -14.88 10.19
N ARG A 39 -1.51 -15.71 10.69
CA ARG A 39 -1.58 -17.14 10.32
C ARG A 39 -1.75 -17.33 8.82
N GLY A 40 -2.55 -16.48 8.17
CA GLY A 40 -2.74 -16.46 6.71
C GLY A 40 -1.44 -16.23 5.97
N ILE A 41 -0.67 -15.19 6.34
CA ILE A 41 0.68 -14.94 5.78
C ILE A 41 1.59 -16.15 5.99
N GLY A 42 1.60 -16.73 7.20
CA GLY A 42 2.37 -17.94 7.49
C GLY A 42 1.95 -19.14 6.63
N PHE A 43 0.65 -19.30 6.37
CA PHE A 43 0.09 -20.34 5.51
C PHE A 43 0.48 -20.16 4.04
N ILE A 44 0.44 -18.93 3.51
CA ILE A 44 0.91 -18.63 2.15
C ILE A 44 2.42 -18.89 2.04
N SER A 45 3.18 -18.46 3.06
CA SER A 45 4.64 -18.65 3.11
C SER A 45 5.03 -20.13 3.12
N SER A 46 4.36 -20.97 3.91
CA SER A 46 4.65 -22.41 4.00
C SER A 46 4.40 -23.14 2.68
N ARG A 47 3.50 -22.63 1.84
CA ARG A 47 3.23 -23.11 0.48
C ARG A 47 4.26 -22.64 -0.56
N ARG A 48 5.24 -21.82 -0.16
CA ARG A 48 6.24 -21.16 -1.03
C ARG A 48 5.60 -20.25 -2.09
N GLU A 49 4.40 -19.75 -1.81
CA GLU A 49 3.66 -18.87 -2.73
C GLU A 49 4.10 -17.41 -2.57
N LEU A 50 4.65 -17.04 -1.40
CA LEU A 50 5.40 -15.79 -1.26
C LEU A 50 6.77 -15.92 -1.92
N SER A 51 6.94 -15.29 -3.09
CA SER A 51 8.25 -15.20 -3.73
C SER A 51 9.12 -14.18 -3.00
N ILE A 52 10.17 -14.66 -2.32
CA ILE A 52 11.17 -13.83 -1.61
C ILE A 52 11.92 -12.90 -2.59
N ASN A 53 12.01 -13.29 -3.86
CA ASN A 53 12.63 -12.49 -4.93
C ASN A 53 11.66 -11.47 -5.55
N ASN A 54 10.41 -11.41 -5.08
CA ASN A 54 9.49 -10.38 -5.48
C ASN A 54 9.70 -9.13 -4.63
N GLY A 55 10.44 -8.16 -5.16
CA GLY A 55 10.70 -6.88 -4.49
C GLY A 55 9.43 -6.14 -4.07
N GLU A 56 8.29 -6.42 -4.72
CA GLU A 56 6.98 -5.86 -4.33
C GLU A 56 6.46 -6.47 -3.02
N ILE A 57 6.55 -7.80 -2.86
CA ILE A 57 6.16 -8.48 -1.62
C ILE A 57 7.05 -8.00 -0.47
N ALA A 58 8.36 -7.92 -0.68
CA ALA A 58 9.30 -7.41 0.33
C ALA A 58 8.94 -5.97 0.77
N ARG A 59 8.63 -5.09 -0.20
CA ARG A 59 8.20 -3.71 0.07
C ARG A 59 6.91 -3.63 0.87
N LEU A 60 5.92 -4.47 0.58
CA LEU A 60 4.67 -4.52 1.32
C LEU A 60 4.87 -5.09 2.74
N MET A 61 5.69 -6.13 2.87
CA MET A 61 6.02 -6.75 4.16
C MET A 61 6.76 -5.78 5.10
N ASP A 62 7.64 -4.90 4.58
CA ASP A 62 8.32 -3.86 5.38
C ASP A 62 7.36 -2.89 6.10
N LYS A 63 6.11 -2.79 5.61
CA LYS A 63 5.08 -1.94 6.22
C LYS A 63 4.30 -2.65 7.33
N ILE A 64 4.48 -3.95 7.49
CA ILE A 64 3.81 -4.72 8.53
C ILE A 64 4.68 -4.71 9.79
N PRO A 65 4.14 -4.34 10.96
CA PRO A 65 4.86 -4.43 12.22
C PRO A 65 5.32 -5.86 12.51
N GLY A 66 6.57 -6.04 12.96
CA GLY A 66 7.14 -7.36 13.24
C GLY A 66 6.58 -8.05 14.50
N ASP A 67 5.86 -7.31 15.34
CA ASP A 67 5.24 -7.78 16.59
C ASP A 67 3.71 -7.87 16.51
N LEU A 68 3.19 -8.05 15.30
CA LEU A 68 1.77 -8.17 15.02
C LEU A 68 1.25 -9.56 15.39
N GLU A 69 0.16 -9.63 16.13
CA GLU A 69 -0.54 -10.89 16.44
C GLU A 69 -1.97 -10.89 15.90
N ASP A 70 -2.48 -12.08 15.59
CA ASP A 70 -3.88 -12.24 15.23
C ASP A 70 -4.80 -11.99 16.44
N PRO A 71 -5.99 -11.39 16.23
CA PRO A 71 -6.98 -11.31 17.29
C PRO A 71 -7.42 -12.72 17.73
N LYS A 72 -7.61 -12.90 19.04
CA LYS A 72 -7.98 -14.19 19.63
C LYS A 72 -9.26 -14.78 19.04
N ASP A 73 -10.28 -13.94 18.85
CA ASP A 73 -11.60 -14.33 18.34
C ASP A 73 -11.71 -14.20 16.80
N GLY A 74 -10.60 -13.86 16.15
CA GLY A 74 -10.52 -13.51 14.73
C GLY A 74 -10.92 -12.06 14.45
N MET A 75 -10.62 -11.62 13.24
CA MET A 75 -10.91 -10.25 12.81
C MET A 75 -12.40 -9.94 12.78
N PRO A 76 -12.82 -8.80 13.39
CA PRO A 76 -14.17 -8.25 13.22
C PRO A 76 -14.56 -8.10 11.74
N PHE A 77 -15.82 -8.36 11.44
CA PHE A 77 -16.33 -8.40 10.06
C PHE A 77 -16.20 -7.05 9.33
N ASP A 78 -16.42 -5.93 10.03
CA ASP A 78 -16.24 -4.57 9.52
C ASP A 78 -14.78 -4.28 9.12
N CYS A 79 -13.81 -4.90 9.79
CA CYS A 79 -12.40 -4.78 9.46
C CYS A 79 -11.98 -5.65 8.27
N GLN A 80 -12.72 -6.72 7.96
CA GLN A 80 -12.45 -7.58 6.79
C GLN A 80 -12.69 -6.84 5.46
N GLY A 81 -13.61 -5.88 5.44
CA GLY A 81 -13.82 -5.04 4.25
C GLY A 81 -12.57 -4.28 3.81
N ALA A 82 -11.71 -3.88 4.76
CA ALA A 82 -10.48 -3.19 4.45
C ALA A 82 -9.49 -4.06 3.67
N PHE A 83 -9.48 -5.38 3.89
CA PHE A 83 -8.71 -6.32 3.07
C PHE A 83 -9.15 -6.28 1.61
N TRP A 84 -10.45 -6.41 1.36
CA TRP A 84 -10.99 -6.41 -0.01
C TRP A 84 -10.75 -5.08 -0.72
N LEU A 85 -10.89 -3.97 0.00
CA LEU A 85 -10.53 -2.66 -0.55
C LEU A 85 -9.06 -2.60 -0.95
N GLY A 86 -8.15 -3.11 -0.11
CA GLY A 86 -6.73 -3.20 -0.42
C GLY A 86 -6.47 -4.06 -1.67
N TYR A 87 -7.03 -5.27 -1.70
CA TYR A 87 -6.90 -6.22 -2.81
C TYR A 87 -7.40 -5.64 -4.14
N TYR A 88 -8.66 -5.22 -4.22
CA TYR A 88 -9.25 -4.77 -5.48
C TYR A 88 -8.66 -3.46 -5.98
N GLN A 89 -8.35 -2.51 -5.08
CA GLN A 89 -7.70 -1.27 -5.49
C GLN A 89 -6.30 -1.55 -6.06
N TYR A 90 -5.59 -2.54 -5.50
CA TYR A 90 -4.27 -2.92 -5.99
C TYR A 90 -4.32 -3.62 -7.35
N CYS A 91 -5.24 -4.58 -7.54
CA CYS A 91 -5.47 -5.22 -8.85
C CYS A 91 -5.91 -4.21 -9.91
N LYS A 92 -6.77 -3.25 -9.56
CA LYS A 92 -7.17 -2.18 -10.49
C LYS A 92 -5.99 -1.28 -10.85
N LEU A 93 -5.27 -0.80 -9.83
CA LEU A 93 -4.15 0.12 -10.04
C LEU A 93 -3.05 -0.50 -10.90
N SER A 94 -2.76 -1.80 -10.75
CA SER A 94 -1.74 -2.49 -11.55
C SER A 94 -2.02 -2.45 -13.06
N ASN A 95 -3.29 -2.36 -13.44
CA ASN A 95 -3.73 -2.18 -14.81
C ASN A 95 -3.67 -0.71 -15.25
N ASP A 96 -4.15 0.21 -14.42
CA ASP A 96 -4.26 1.64 -14.75
C ASP A 96 -2.88 2.31 -14.89
N VAL A 97 -1.90 1.96 -14.03
CA VAL A 97 -0.58 2.61 -14.00
C VAL A 97 0.25 2.38 -15.25
N LYS A 98 -0.14 1.45 -16.13
CA LYS A 98 0.52 1.24 -17.43
C LYS A 98 0.48 2.51 -18.29
N ASN A 99 -0.47 3.41 -18.03
CA ASN A 99 -0.65 4.66 -18.75
C ASN A 99 -0.06 5.89 -18.02
N TYR A 100 0.53 5.72 -16.83
CA TYR A 100 1.12 6.82 -16.07
C TYR A 100 2.61 6.99 -16.40
N THR A 101 3.05 8.24 -16.38
CA THR A 101 4.40 8.65 -16.78
C THR A 101 5.04 9.53 -15.70
N SER A 102 6.26 10.00 -15.97
CA SER A 102 6.93 10.99 -15.12
C SER A 102 6.12 12.29 -14.96
N LYS A 103 5.23 12.60 -15.90
CA LYS A 103 4.36 13.78 -15.82
C LYS A 103 3.39 13.69 -14.64
N GLU A 104 2.69 12.57 -14.48
CA GLU A 104 1.78 12.34 -13.36
C GLU A 104 2.54 12.35 -12.03
N LEU A 105 3.75 11.78 -12.00
CA LEU A 105 4.63 11.82 -10.82
C LEU A 105 4.94 13.26 -10.40
N SER A 106 5.35 14.12 -11.35
CA SER A 106 5.66 15.53 -11.07
C SER A 106 4.43 16.30 -10.57
N ILE A 107 3.27 16.12 -11.21
CA ILE A 107 2.01 16.76 -10.78
C ILE A 107 1.68 16.37 -9.34
N ILE A 108 1.76 15.07 -9.01
CA ILE A 108 1.49 14.58 -7.66
C ILE A 108 2.49 15.17 -6.67
N GLY A 109 3.79 15.09 -6.98
CA GLY A 109 4.85 15.60 -6.13
C GLY A 109 4.68 17.07 -5.79
N GLU A 110 4.54 17.92 -6.81
CA GLU A 110 4.32 19.36 -6.65
C GLU A 110 3.04 19.65 -5.88
N SER A 111 1.95 18.92 -6.18
CA SER A 111 0.69 19.05 -5.45
C SER A 111 0.82 18.66 -3.98
N LEU A 112 1.67 17.68 -3.64
CA LEU A 112 1.89 17.23 -2.26
C LEU A 112 2.81 18.16 -1.47
N TYR A 113 3.88 18.68 -2.08
CA TYR A 113 5.00 19.26 -1.34
C TYR A 113 5.53 20.60 -1.89
N GLY A 114 4.98 21.12 -2.99
CA GLY A 114 5.43 22.36 -3.62
C GLY A 114 6.81 22.22 -4.28
N THR A 115 7.63 23.27 -4.21
CA THR A 115 8.91 23.36 -4.95
C THR A 115 9.96 22.33 -4.52
N GLN A 116 9.94 21.88 -3.26
CA GLN A 116 10.88 20.90 -2.71
C GLN A 116 10.34 19.47 -2.77
N TRP A 117 9.55 19.15 -3.79
CA TRP A 117 8.79 17.90 -3.78
C TRP A 117 9.63 16.65 -3.93
N GLN A 118 10.73 16.68 -4.69
CA GLN A 118 11.50 15.46 -4.96
C GLN A 118 12.18 14.91 -3.70
N SER A 119 12.71 15.78 -2.85
CA SER A 119 13.33 15.41 -1.57
C SER A 119 12.30 14.97 -0.53
N ASN A 120 11.20 15.71 -0.41
CA ASN A 120 10.11 15.35 0.50
C ASN A 120 9.43 14.03 0.10
N LEU A 121 9.20 13.82 -1.20
CA LEU A 121 8.65 12.57 -1.71
C LEU A 121 9.60 11.39 -1.46
N ALA A 122 10.90 11.55 -1.68
CA ALA A 122 11.87 10.51 -1.41
C ALA A 122 11.86 10.07 0.06
N ARG A 123 11.76 11.04 0.99
CA ARG A 123 11.63 10.77 2.43
C ARG A 123 10.36 9.98 2.74
N ASP A 124 9.21 10.42 2.24
CA ASP A 124 7.92 9.80 2.55
C ASP A 124 7.78 8.41 1.89
N LEU A 125 8.45 8.18 0.74
CA LEU A 125 8.62 6.87 0.11
C LEU A 125 9.72 6.01 0.74
N ARG A 126 10.40 6.49 1.79
CA ARG A 126 11.51 5.82 2.48
C ARG A 126 12.66 5.41 1.55
N LEU A 127 12.93 6.22 0.53
CA LEU A 127 14.09 6.06 -0.33
C LEU A 127 15.35 6.56 0.38
N SER A 128 16.50 5.96 0.09
CA SER A 128 17.79 6.38 0.66
C SER A 128 18.15 7.82 0.30
N ASP A 129 17.77 8.27 -0.89
CA ASP A 129 17.99 9.64 -1.37
C ASP A 129 16.97 10.04 -2.46
N ALA A 130 17.01 11.32 -2.83
CA ALA A 130 16.17 11.90 -3.88
C ALA A 130 16.66 11.64 -5.32
N ARG A 131 17.82 11.00 -5.50
CA ARG A 131 18.36 10.67 -6.83
C ARG A 131 17.42 9.73 -7.56
N ARG A 132 16.85 8.75 -6.85
CA ARG A 132 15.91 7.82 -7.45
C ARG A 132 14.67 8.51 -8.03
N VAL A 133 14.15 9.53 -7.32
CA VAL A 133 13.03 10.35 -7.82
C VAL A 133 13.43 11.14 -9.06
N ARG A 134 14.65 11.71 -9.08
CA ARG A 134 15.17 12.41 -10.27
C ARG A 134 15.29 11.51 -11.49
N GLU A 135 15.81 10.30 -11.32
CA GLU A 135 15.92 9.29 -12.39
C GLU A 135 14.53 8.91 -12.95
N TRP A 136 13.50 8.84 -12.09
CA TRP A 136 12.11 8.63 -12.53
C TRP A 136 11.55 9.82 -13.32
N VAL A 137 11.82 11.05 -12.88
CA VAL A 137 11.37 12.26 -13.57
C VAL A 137 12.00 12.39 -14.95
N ALA A 138 13.30 12.10 -15.04
CA ALA A 138 14.06 12.12 -16.29
C ALA A 138 13.71 10.97 -17.24
N GLY A 139 12.93 9.97 -16.78
CA GLY A 139 12.60 8.78 -17.56
C GLY A 139 13.75 7.77 -17.70
N GLU A 140 14.85 7.98 -16.99
CA GLU A 140 16.01 7.08 -16.98
C GLU A 140 15.71 5.73 -16.31
N ARG A 141 14.72 5.72 -15.41
CA ARG A 141 14.21 4.50 -14.77
C ARG A 141 12.69 4.46 -14.78
N LYS A 142 12.14 3.28 -15.03
CA LYS A 142 10.71 3.02 -14.85
C LYS A 142 10.34 3.16 -13.37
N ILE A 143 9.21 3.82 -13.11
CA ILE A 143 8.63 3.93 -11.77
C ILE A 143 8.00 2.56 -11.42
N PRO A 144 8.40 1.92 -10.30
CA PRO A 144 7.80 0.68 -9.86
C PRO A 144 6.32 0.85 -9.55
N PHE A 145 5.50 -0.14 -9.87
CA PHE A 145 4.07 -0.11 -9.60
C PHE A 145 3.74 0.15 -8.12
N GLY A 146 4.46 -0.49 -7.19
CA GLY A 146 4.27 -0.27 -5.76
C GLY A 146 4.48 1.19 -5.32
N VAL A 147 5.27 1.97 -6.05
CA VAL A 147 5.44 3.42 -5.79
C VAL A 147 4.15 4.19 -6.12
N TRP A 148 3.45 3.83 -7.20
CA TRP A 148 2.15 4.43 -7.52
C TRP A 148 1.09 4.13 -6.45
N ALA A 149 1.14 2.94 -5.85
CA ALA A 149 0.28 2.61 -4.72
C ALA A 149 0.58 3.51 -3.51
N ASP A 150 1.85 3.78 -3.22
CA ASP A 150 2.25 4.67 -2.11
C ASP A 150 1.85 6.12 -2.37
N LEU A 151 2.06 6.60 -3.59
CA LEU A 151 1.61 7.92 -4.02
C LEU A 151 0.09 8.09 -3.83
N THR A 152 -0.69 7.04 -4.14
CA THR A 152 -2.14 7.05 -3.94
C THR A 152 -2.50 7.25 -2.47
N GLU A 153 -1.80 6.57 -1.55
CA GLU A 153 -2.05 6.72 -0.11
C GLU A 153 -1.62 8.10 0.41
N LEU A 154 -0.50 8.65 -0.07
CA LEU A 154 -0.06 10.01 0.27
C LEU A 154 -1.08 11.06 -0.20
N VAL A 155 -1.61 10.93 -1.42
CA VAL A 155 -2.64 11.82 -1.96
C VAL A 155 -3.95 11.71 -1.18
N LYS A 156 -4.39 10.49 -0.83
CA LYS A 156 -5.58 10.28 0.01
C LYS A 156 -5.41 10.93 1.38
N ALA A 157 -4.23 10.78 2.00
CA ALA A 157 -3.93 11.39 3.29
C ALA A 157 -3.96 12.93 3.21
N LYS A 158 -3.35 13.52 2.18
CA LYS A 158 -3.40 14.97 1.94
C LYS A 158 -4.84 15.45 1.71
N LYS A 159 -5.62 14.75 0.88
CA LYS A 159 -7.03 15.06 0.64
C LYS A 159 -7.83 15.05 1.95
N ALA A 160 -7.69 14.01 2.77
CA ALA A 160 -8.39 13.90 4.05
C ALA A 160 -8.03 15.05 5.01
N ASN A 161 -6.75 15.42 5.09
CA ASN A 161 -6.27 16.54 5.89
C ASN A 161 -6.90 17.87 5.41
N LEU A 162 -6.81 18.17 4.11
CA LEU A 162 -7.40 19.38 3.53
C LEU A 162 -8.92 19.44 3.70
N SER A 163 -9.62 18.32 3.51
CA SER A 163 -11.06 18.25 3.76
C SER A 163 -11.42 18.50 5.23
N SER A 164 -10.60 18.02 6.17
CA SER A 164 -10.79 18.28 7.60
C SER A 164 -10.60 19.76 7.94
N ILE A 165 -9.59 20.41 7.36
CA ILE A 165 -9.36 21.85 7.51
C ILE A 165 -10.53 22.62 6.92
N LEU A 166 -10.97 22.28 5.70
CA LEU A 166 -12.07 22.97 5.03
C LEU A 166 -13.35 22.92 5.88
N LYS A 167 -13.70 21.77 6.44
CA LYS A 167 -14.85 21.63 7.35
C LYS A 167 -14.77 22.54 8.59
N LYS A 168 -13.58 22.92 9.05
CA LYS A 168 -13.40 23.85 10.16
C LYS A 168 -13.48 25.31 9.74
N LEU A 169 -13.13 25.60 8.49
CA LEU A 169 -13.11 26.95 7.93
C LEU A 169 -14.46 27.36 7.34
N THR A 170 -15.25 26.40 6.87
CA THR A 170 -16.63 26.64 6.47
C THR A 170 -17.47 26.81 7.74
N ILE A 171 -18.05 28.00 7.90
CA ILE A 171 -19.13 28.25 8.85
C ILE A 171 -20.38 27.73 8.15
N ASP A 172 -21.02 26.70 8.70
CA ASP A 172 -22.35 26.24 8.24
C ASP A 172 -23.38 27.37 8.39
#